data_AF-A0A1I7GV44-F1
#
_entry.id   AF-A0A1I7GV44-F1
#
_cell.length_a   1.000
_cell.length_b   1.000
_cell.length_c   1.000
_cell.angle_alpha   90.00
_cell.angle_beta   90.00
_cell.angle_gamma   90.00
#
_symmetry.space_group_name_H-M   'P 1'
#
loop_
_entity.id
_entity.type
_entity.pdbx_description
1 polymer ?
#
loop_
_entity_poly.entity_id
_entity_poly.type
_entity_poly.pdbx_seq_one_letter_code
_entity_poly.pdbx_strand_id
1 'polypeptide(L)' 'MTEPTTLAHSPSHALNPAQAVLRPLLGAAVLGFVVLYGVAFAESPLAHNAAHDARHVTVKPCH' A
#
# COMPACT_ATOMS: atom_id res chain seq x y z
N MET A 1 -43.27 45.15 5.38
CA MET A 1 -43.40 43.69 5.24
C MET A 1 -42.09 43.17 4.66
N THR A 2 -41.19 42.69 5.51
CA THR A 2 -39.96 41.99 5.09
C THR A 2 -39.88 40.74 5.93
N GLU A 3 -40.17 39.58 5.33
CA GLU A 3 -40.04 38.29 6.00
C GLU A 3 -38.56 37.91 6.15
N PRO A 4 -38.14 37.35 7.29
CA PRO A 4 -36.83 36.77 7.44
C PRO A 4 -36.80 35.40 6.74
N THR A 5 -36.07 35.31 5.63
CA THR A 5 -35.73 34.03 5.00
C THR A 5 -34.93 33.19 5.99
N THR A 6 -35.59 32.20 6.58
CA THR A 6 -34.96 31.23 7.48
C THR A 6 -34.23 30.21 6.61
N LEU A 7 -32.89 30.22 6.62
CA LEU A 7 -32.09 29.21 5.93
C LEU A 7 -32.13 27.92 6.74
N ALA A 8 -32.89 26.94 6.27
CA ALA A 8 -32.89 25.59 6.84
C ALA A 8 -31.51 24.94 6.59
N HIS A 9 -30.72 24.76 7.65
CA HIS A 9 -29.47 24.01 7.59
C HIS A 9 -29.80 22.53 7.35
N SER A 10 -29.38 22.00 6.20
CA SER A 10 -29.48 20.56 5.93
C SER A 10 -28.56 19.81 6.89
N PRO A 11 -29.04 18.78 7.61
CA PRO A 11 -28.21 18.02 8.53
C PRO A 11 -27.09 17.34 7.75
N SER A 12 -25.85 17.69 8.11
CA SER A 12 -24.66 17.00 7.61
C SER A 12 -24.64 15.61 8.25
N HIS A 13 -24.81 14.56 7.46
CA HIS A 13 -24.72 13.19 7.97
C HIS A 13 -23.25 12.92 8.32
N ALA A 14 -22.90 13.12 9.60
CA ALA A 14 -21.54 12.90 10.09
C ALA A 14 -21.24 11.40 10.04
N LEU A 15 -20.50 10.98 9.01
CA LEU A 15 -20.01 9.61 8.91
C LEU A 15 -19.05 9.33 10.07
N ASN A 16 -19.16 8.15 10.69
CA ASN A 16 -18.22 7.73 11.71
C ASN A 16 -16.81 7.67 11.08
N PRO A 17 -15.82 8.44 11.57
CA PRO A 17 -14.48 8.47 10.99
C PRO A 17 -13.82 7.08 10.96
N ALA A 18 -14.15 6.21 11.90
CA ALA A 18 -13.66 4.83 11.92
C ALA A 18 -14.13 4.03 10.69
N GLN A 19 -15.35 4.27 10.21
CA GLN A 19 -15.88 3.59 9.02
C GLN A 19 -15.23 4.14 7.73
N ALA A 20 -14.86 5.42 7.72
CA ALA A 20 -14.18 6.04 6.58
C ALA A 20 -12.77 5.47 6.35
N VAL A 21 -12.06 5.07 7.41
CA VAL A 21 -10.68 4.56 7.31
C VAL A 21 -10.58 3.05 7.14
N LEU A 22 -11.63 2.28 7.47
CA LEU A 22 -11.57 0.82 7.42
C LEU A 22 -11.31 0.27 6.01
N ARG A 23 -11.97 0.86 5.00
CA ARG A 23 -11.84 0.42 3.60
C ARG A 23 -10.43 0.64 3.02
N PRO A 24 -9.81 1.83 3.15
CA PRO A 24 -8.43 2.01 2.71
C PRO A 24 -7.42 1.21 3.53
N LEU A 25 -7.63 1.02 4.84
CA LEU A 25 -6.76 0.16 5.66
C LEU A 25 -6.74 -1.28 5.15
N LEU A 26 -7.92 -1.85 4.87
CA LEU A 26 -8.02 -3.21 4.36
C LEU A 26 -7.36 -3.34 2.99
N GLY A 27 -7.55 -2.35 2.11
CA GLY A 27 -6.86 -2.30 0.82
C GLY A 27 -5.35 -2.26 0.96
N ALA A 28 -4.82 -1.42 1.86
CA ALA A 28 -3.40 -1.33 2.13
C ALA A 28 -2.84 -2.63 2.73
N ALA A 29 -3.57 -3.28 3.64
CA ALA A 29 -3.18 -4.56 4.23
C ALA A 29 -3.11 -5.68 3.18
N VAL A 30 -4.11 -5.78 2.30
CA VAL A 30 -4.12 -6.75 1.21
C VAL A 30 -2.96 -6.49 0.23
N LEU A 31 -2.76 -5.23 -0.17
CA LEU A 31 -1.66 -4.86 -1.05
C LEU A 31 -0.31 -5.22 -0.43
N GLY A 32 -0.10 -4.87 0.84
CA GLY A 32 1.12 -5.21 1.57
C GLY A 32 1.35 -6.71 1.63
N PHE A 33 0.30 -7.49 1.91
CA PHE A 33 0.38 -8.95 1.93
C PHE A 33 0.78 -9.53 0.57
N VAL A 34 0.18 -9.04 -0.52
CA VAL A 34 0.51 -9.46 -1.89
C VAL A 34 1.97 -9.16 -2.23
N VAL A 35 2.47 -7.98 -1.86
CA VAL A 35 3.87 -7.60 -2.09
C VAL A 35 4.82 -8.51 -1.31
N LEU A 36 4.56 -8.70 0.00
CA LEU A 36 5.40 -9.54 0.85
C LEU A 36 5.42 -10.99 0.37
N TYR A 37 4.26 -11.54 0.03
CA TYR A 37 4.15 -12.90 -0.52
C TYR A 37 4.84 -13.02 -1.88
N GLY A 38 4.59 -12.06 -2.78
CA GLY A 38 5.22 -12.02 -4.09
C GLY A 38 6.74 -11.99 -3.97
N VAL A 39 7.32 -11.16 -3.11
CA VAL A 39 8.77 -11.11 -2.92
C VAL A 39 9.31 -12.37 -2.25
N ALA A 40 8.62 -12.91 -1.24
CA ALA A 40 9.08 -14.09 -0.51
C ALA A 40 9.10 -15.36 -1.36
N PHE A 41 8.22 -15.47 -2.35
CA PHE A 41 8.03 -16.70 -3.15
C PHE A 41 8.21 -16.51 -4.66
N ALA A 42 8.57 -15.31 -5.14
CA ALA A 42 9.03 -15.12 -6.50
C ALA A 42 10.42 -15.72 -6.65
N GLU A 43 10.47 -17.03 -6.88
CA GLU A 43 11.67 -17.73 -7.33
C GLU A 43 12.15 -17.04 -8.61
N SER A 44 13.12 -16.14 -8.49
CA SER A 44 13.55 -15.25 -9.57
C SER A 44 14.90 -15.72 -10.11
N PRO A 45 14.94 -16.32 -11.31
CA PRO A 45 16.20 -16.74 -11.94
C PRO A 45 17.17 -15.58 -12.09
N LEU A 46 16.66 -14.36 -12.29
CA LEU A 46 17.47 -13.14 -12.34
C LEU A 46 18.21 -12.91 -11.01
N ALA A 47 17.52 -12.85 -9.87
CA ALA A 47 18.18 -12.59 -8.60
C ALA A 47 19.10 -13.75 -8.21
N HIS A 48 18.73 -14.98 -8.54
CA HIS A 48 19.56 -16.16 -8.36
C HIS A 48 20.88 -16.04 -9.15
N ASN A 49 20.80 -15.74 -10.45
CA ASN A 49 21.97 -15.59 -11.32
C ASN A 49 22.84 -14.40 -10.89
N ALA A 50 22.23 -13.26 -10.53
CA ALA A 50 22.96 -12.10 -10.03
C ALA A 50 23.70 -12.40 -8.71
N ALA A 51 23.09 -13.17 -7.81
CA ALA A 51 23.75 -13.61 -6.57
C ALA A 51 24.89 -14.59 -6.84
N HIS A 52 24.73 -15.48 -7.83
CA HIS A 52 25.80 -16.34 -8.32
C HIS A 52 26.97 -15.53 -8.87
N ASP A 53 26.70 -14.56 -9.75
CA ASP A 53 27.72 -13.67 -10.32
C ASP A 53 28.45 -12.90 -9.21
N ALA A 54 27.71 -12.32 -8.26
CA ALA A 54 28.30 -11.58 -7.15
C ALA A 54 29.28 -12.45 -6.32
N ARG A 55 28.96 -13.73 -6.09
CA ARG A 55 29.88 -14.67 -5.40
C ARG A 55 31.14 -14.94 -6.21
N HIS A 56 31.02 -15.03 -7.53
CA HIS A 56 32.18 -15.16 -8.42
C HIS A 56 33.11 -13.94 -8.37
N VAL A 57 32.58 -12.73 -8.23
CA VAL A 57 33.41 -11.51 -8.15
C VAL A 57 33.96 -11.25 -6.73
N THR A 58 33.22 -11.64 -5.68
CA THR A 58 33.55 -11.30 -4.29
C THR A 58 34.49 -12.27 -3.58
N VAL A 59 34.50 -13.57 -3.94
CA VAL A 59 35.31 -14.59 -3.23
C VAL A 59 36.72 -14.72 -3.80
N LYS A 60 36.93 -14.41 -5.08
CA LYS A 60 38.26 -14.36 -5.68
C LYS A 60 38.25 -13.38 -6.86
N PRO A 61 38.73 -12.14 -6.68
CA PRO A 61 38.94 -11.24 -7.80
C PRO A 61 39.85 -11.93 -8.81
N CYS A 62 39.43 -11.99 -10.07
CA CYS A 62 40.27 -12.45 -11.17
C CYS A 62 41.31 -11.39 -11.58
N HIS A 63 41.43 -10.30 -10.82
CA HIS A 63 42.43 -9.25 -10.96
C HIS A 63 42.83 -8.65 -9.61
#